data_AF-A0A9D4ZAG5-F1
#
_entry.id   AF-A0A9D4ZAG5-F1
#
_cell.length_a   1.000
_cell.length_b   1.000
_cell.length_c   1.000
_cell.angle_alpha   90.00
_cell.angle_beta   90.00
_cell.angle_gamma   90.00
#
_symmetry.space_group_name_H-M   'P 1'
#
loop_
_entity.id
_entity.type
_entity.pdbx_description
1 polymer ?
#
loop_
_entity_poly.entity_id
_entity_poly.type
_entity_poly.pdbx_seq_one_letter_code
_entity_poly.pdbx_strand_id
1 'polypeptide(L)'
;MMPGSLESIQYLVSSKEPCGIETPSKDYSSTEVSSVVATCENVEHYKQMGRIDPSQLLHRMLPLDKKHSFWETQPVEQYHDRGKNTEDEGPIAPLRSVAEVRTNPYKLPKHYEWCICDLNCTHTMNEIFNLLSNHYVEDFESMFRYNYSKDFLQWALRPPGYFPSWHIGVRVEATKRLVAFITGIPVNMRLHSMCMPMAEVNFLCIHKKLRSKRLAPLLIKELTRRVHLENIWQAIYTAGIVLPTPLVTCQYWHRPLNSKKLIKVGFSQLGLGMTMGRTIKHYRLPQKTFTPGFRAMERRDISAVARLLQQYLQQFVVAPELSEADVEHWLVPLNNVVNTYVIEDVESHNITDVCSFYTLPSTVLGDQRHTALKAAYLFYNVTTKTPLSQLVNDLLIVAKQSEYDVFNVLDIMQNQSFLQELKFKLGDGHLQYYLYNYRLKEPLSPGDLGVILL
;
A
#
# COMPACT_ATOMS: atom_id res chain seq x y z
N MET A 1 -13.56 -9.90 -7.78
CA MET A 1 -12.49 -8.90 -8.05
C MET A 1 -11.50 -9.07 -6.91
N MET A 2 -10.31 -8.46 -6.89
CA MET A 2 -9.37 -8.69 -5.77
C MET A 2 -9.78 -7.87 -4.54
N PRO A 3 -10.22 -8.48 -3.43
CA PRO A 3 -10.56 -7.81 -2.17
C PRO A 3 -9.36 -7.70 -1.26
N GLY A 4 -9.24 -6.53 -0.63
CA GLY A 4 -8.26 -6.24 0.39
C GLY A 4 -8.32 -7.25 1.54
N SER A 5 -7.16 -7.67 2.01
CA SER A 5 -6.94 -8.73 2.98
C SER A 5 -7.58 -8.41 4.35
N LEU A 6 -8.78 -8.91 4.65
CA LEU A 6 -9.38 -8.74 5.98
C LEU A 6 -8.76 -9.68 7.04
N GLU A 7 -8.29 -10.86 6.67
CA GLU A 7 -8.00 -11.90 7.69
C GLU A 7 -6.56 -11.88 8.23
N SER A 8 -5.57 -11.45 7.45
CA SER A 8 -4.15 -11.62 7.85
C SER A 8 -3.73 -10.75 9.04
N ILE A 9 -4.28 -9.55 9.19
CA ILE A 9 -3.93 -8.62 10.29
C ILE A 9 -4.98 -8.66 11.42
N GLN A 10 -6.22 -9.06 11.13
CA GLN A 10 -7.26 -9.17 12.16
C GLN A 10 -6.88 -10.18 13.27
N TYR A 11 -6.16 -11.24 12.92
CA TYR A 11 -5.57 -12.20 13.88
C TYR A 11 -4.24 -11.75 14.50
N LEU A 12 -3.61 -10.67 14.02
CA LEU A 12 -2.38 -10.14 14.65
C LEU A 12 -2.67 -9.31 15.92
N VAL A 13 -3.90 -8.83 16.10
CA VAL A 13 -4.26 -7.90 17.18
C VAL A 13 -5.53 -8.30 17.97
N SER A 14 -6.32 -9.29 17.51
CA SER A 14 -7.54 -9.73 18.21
C SER A 14 -7.31 -11.01 19.02
N SER A 15 -7.29 -10.92 20.35
CA SER A 15 -7.42 -12.08 21.26
C SER A 15 -8.84 -12.19 21.78
N LYS A 16 -9.58 -13.24 21.41
CA LYS A 16 -10.63 -13.80 22.27
C LYS A 16 -10.01 -14.99 22.99
N GLU A 17 -10.02 -14.96 24.32
CA GLU A 17 -9.73 -16.14 25.14
C GLU A 17 -10.92 -17.10 25.10
N PRO A 18 -10.71 -18.43 25.07
CA PRO A 18 -11.79 -19.38 25.26
C PRO A 18 -12.10 -19.49 26.75
N CYS A 19 -13.21 -18.89 27.18
CA CYS A 19 -13.77 -19.17 28.50
C CYS A 19 -14.43 -20.57 28.42
N GLY A 20 -13.83 -21.55 29.09
CA GLY A 20 -14.43 -22.87 29.23
C GLY A 20 -15.62 -22.80 30.17
N ILE A 21 -16.80 -23.18 29.69
CA ILE A 21 -17.95 -23.57 30.52
C ILE A 21 -18.65 -24.73 29.81
N GLU A 22 -18.94 -25.76 30.61
CA GLU A 22 -19.57 -27.03 30.27
C GLU A 22 -20.93 -26.88 29.58
N THR A 23 -21.23 -27.81 28.68
CA THR A 23 -22.58 -28.05 28.15
C THR A 23 -23.51 -28.52 29.27
N PRO A 24 -24.78 -28.09 29.26
CA PRO A 24 -25.82 -29.08 29.10
C PRO A 24 -26.92 -28.69 28.10
N SER A 25 -27.60 -29.75 27.67
CA SER A 25 -28.62 -29.86 26.63
C SER A 25 -30.00 -29.28 26.97
N LYS A 26 -30.75 -28.98 25.88
CA LYS A 26 -32.22 -29.01 25.65
C LYS A 26 -33.00 -27.67 25.61
N ASP A 27 -33.52 -27.47 24.39
CA ASP A 27 -34.91 -27.19 23.99
C ASP A 27 -35.57 -25.80 24.12
N TYR A 28 -36.15 -25.42 22.96
CA TYR A 28 -37.31 -24.56 22.63
C TYR A 28 -37.18 -23.05 22.31
N SER A 29 -37.76 -22.77 21.13
CA SER A 29 -38.58 -21.62 20.68
C SER A 29 -37.94 -20.28 20.33
N SER A 30 -37.87 -20.05 19.01
CA SER A 30 -38.35 -18.86 18.28
C SER A 30 -38.47 -17.53 19.05
N THR A 31 -37.58 -16.60 18.74
CA THR A 31 -37.93 -15.18 18.56
C THR A 31 -36.95 -14.55 17.59
N GLU A 32 -37.48 -14.06 16.48
CA GLU A 32 -36.76 -13.37 15.42
C GLU A 32 -36.13 -12.07 15.96
N VAL A 33 -34.81 -11.94 15.84
CA VAL A 33 -34.16 -10.63 15.75
C VAL A 33 -33.49 -10.57 14.39
N SER A 34 -34.22 -10.00 13.44
CA SER A 34 -33.75 -9.65 12.11
C SER A 34 -32.51 -8.78 12.21
N SER A 35 -31.34 -9.33 11.88
CA SER A 35 -30.17 -8.53 11.53
C SER A 35 -30.27 -8.24 10.03
N VAL A 36 -30.69 -7.02 9.70
CA VAL A 36 -30.75 -6.53 8.33
C VAL A 36 -29.33 -6.39 7.81
N VAL A 37 -28.83 -7.43 7.15
CA VAL A 37 -27.62 -7.38 6.33
C VAL A 37 -27.97 -6.63 5.05
N ALA A 38 -27.45 -5.42 4.89
CA ALA A 38 -27.65 -4.64 3.67
C ALA A 38 -26.89 -5.28 2.50
N THR A 39 -27.62 -5.89 1.56
CA THR A 39 -27.13 -6.27 0.24
C THR A 39 -27.08 -5.04 -0.69
N CYS A 40 -26.29 -5.12 -1.76
CA CYS A 40 -26.08 -4.02 -2.73
C CYS A 40 -27.35 -3.46 -3.37
N GLU A 41 -28.49 -4.16 -3.30
CA GLU A 41 -29.78 -3.67 -3.79
C GLU A 41 -30.36 -2.52 -2.94
N ASN A 42 -30.01 -2.45 -1.64
CA ASN A 42 -30.52 -1.38 -0.77
C ASN A 42 -29.78 -0.04 -0.98
N VAL A 43 -28.55 -0.06 -1.51
CA VAL A 43 -27.73 1.15 -1.68
C VAL A 43 -28.23 2.01 -2.85
N GLU A 44 -28.78 1.40 -3.90
CA GLU A 44 -29.42 2.16 -4.99
C GLU A 44 -30.75 2.80 -4.54
N HIS A 45 -31.48 2.16 -3.63
CA HIS A 45 -32.70 2.71 -3.05
C HIS A 45 -32.43 3.99 -2.22
N TYR A 46 -31.31 4.04 -1.48
CA TYR A 46 -30.92 5.22 -0.71
C TYR A 46 -30.24 6.31 -1.56
N LYS A 47 -29.71 6.00 -2.75
CA LYS A 47 -29.21 7.02 -3.70
C LYS A 47 -30.33 7.85 -4.34
N GLN A 48 -31.55 7.31 -4.44
CA GLN A 48 -32.70 8.06 -4.95
C GLN A 48 -33.25 9.10 -3.97
N MET A 49 -32.89 9.03 -2.68
CA MET A 49 -33.22 10.04 -1.68
C MET A 49 -32.00 10.94 -1.42
N GLY A 50 -31.80 11.94 -2.29
CA GLY A 50 -30.71 12.90 -2.17
C GLY A 50 -30.68 13.58 -0.80
N ARG A 51 -29.72 13.19 0.05
CA ARG A 51 -29.09 13.94 1.16
C ARG A 51 -28.32 12.96 2.08
N ILE A 52 -27.09 12.59 1.73
CA ILE A 52 -26.12 12.08 2.71
C ILE A 52 -24.73 12.60 2.33
N ASP A 53 -24.09 13.29 3.26
CA ASP A 53 -22.69 13.72 3.18
C ASP A 53 -21.76 12.47 3.26
N PRO A 54 -20.80 12.29 2.32
CA PRO A 54 -19.85 11.16 2.33
C PRO A 54 -19.13 10.95 3.69
N SER A 55 -18.92 12.02 4.46
CA SER A 55 -18.32 11.95 5.81
C SER A 55 -19.17 11.10 6.79
N GLN A 56 -20.48 11.08 6.62
CA GLN A 56 -21.42 10.35 7.48
C GLN A 56 -21.54 8.86 7.13
N LEU A 57 -21.27 8.49 5.88
CA LEU A 57 -21.25 7.09 5.44
C LEU A 57 -20.08 6.32 6.08
N LEU A 58 -18.93 6.99 6.23
CA LEU A 58 -17.75 6.42 6.88
C LEU A 58 -17.95 6.20 8.39
N HIS A 59 -18.80 7.02 9.03
CA HIS A 59 -19.16 6.89 10.44
C HIS A 59 -19.91 5.59 10.77
N ARG A 60 -20.63 5.01 9.80
CA ARG A 60 -21.36 3.73 9.97
C ARG A 60 -20.53 2.48 9.64
N MET A 61 -19.35 2.63 9.04
CA MET A 61 -18.49 1.52 8.63
C MET A 61 -17.32 1.25 9.59
N LEU A 62 -17.02 2.18 10.50
CA LEU A 62 -16.02 1.98 11.54
C LEU A 62 -16.61 1.07 12.63
N PRO A 63 -15.95 -0.04 12.99
CA PRO A 63 -16.35 -0.81 14.16
C PRO A 63 -15.93 -0.01 15.41
N LEU A 64 -16.71 1.01 15.76
CA LEU A 64 -16.54 1.85 16.96
C LEU A 64 -16.50 1.01 18.25
N ASP A 65 -17.03 -0.22 18.21
CA ASP A 65 -17.06 -1.17 19.33
C ASP A 65 -15.83 -2.09 19.44
N LYS A 66 -14.87 -2.01 18.50
CA LYS A 66 -13.71 -2.91 18.50
C LYS A 66 -12.56 -2.31 19.30
N LYS A 67 -12.34 -2.81 20.53
CA LYS A 67 -11.16 -2.47 21.33
C LYS A 67 -9.86 -2.93 20.67
N HIS A 68 -8.89 -2.03 20.55
CA HIS A 68 -7.57 -2.30 19.99
C HIS A 68 -6.48 -2.15 21.06
N SER A 69 -6.33 -3.18 21.91
CA SER A 69 -5.42 -3.17 23.08
C SER A 69 -3.98 -2.71 22.81
N PHE A 70 -3.43 -2.93 21.61
CA PHE A 70 -2.13 -2.40 21.23
C PHE A 70 -2.21 -0.93 20.80
N TRP A 71 -3.05 -0.61 19.81
CA TRP A 71 -3.12 0.72 19.18
C TRP A 71 -3.65 1.81 20.11
N GLU A 72 -4.49 1.46 21.07
CA GLU A 72 -4.96 2.37 22.14
C GLU A 72 -3.81 2.86 23.05
N THR A 73 -2.65 2.19 23.02
CA THR A 73 -1.46 2.60 23.78
C THR A 73 -0.43 3.34 22.93
N GLN A 74 -0.66 3.48 21.63
CA GLN A 74 0.27 4.10 20.69
C GLN A 74 -0.09 5.57 20.46
N PRO A 75 0.90 6.44 20.14
CA PRO A 75 0.66 7.83 19.80
C PRO A 75 0.08 7.95 18.38
N VAL A 76 -1.12 7.44 18.18
CA VAL A 76 -1.90 7.57 16.94
C VAL A 76 -3.24 8.21 17.28
N GLU A 77 -3.86 8.86 16.30
CA GLU A 77 -5.21 9.39 16.49
C GLU A 77 -6.16 8.24 16.82
N GLN A 78 -6.94 8.41 17.89
CA GLN A 78 -7.86 7.38 18.36
C GLN A 78 -9.26 7.64 17.82
N TYR A 79 -10.08 6.59 17.68
CA TYR A 79 -11.45 6.76 17.14
C TYR A 79 -12.32 7.74 17.93
N HIS A 80 -12.08 7.87 19.24
CA HIS A 80 -12.80 8.80 20.10
C HIS A 80 -12.36 10.26 19.98
N ASP A 81 -11.25 10.53 19.27
CA ASP A 81 -10.76 11.87 18.98
C ASP A 81 -11.27 12.40 17.64
N ARG A 82 -11.75 11.50 16.77
CA ARG A 82 -12.22 11.84 15.44
C ARG A 82 -13.38 12.84 15.48
N GLY A 83 -13.24 13.94 14.75
CA GLY A 83 -14.26 15.00 14.67
C GLY A 83 -14.26 15.98 15.84
N LYS A 84 -13.38 15.79 16.84
CA LYS A 84 -13.03 16.90 17.74
C LYS A 84 -12.12 17.82 16.95
N ASN A 85 -12.56 19.04 16.67
CA ASN A 85 -11.68 20.09 16.16
C ASN A 85 -10.57 20.27 17.19
N THR A 86 -9.42 19.68 16.90
CA THR A 86 -8.20 19.92 17.67
C THR A 86 -7.59 21.17 17.07
N GLU A 87 -7.37 22.20 17.89
CA GLU A 87 -6.90 23.50 17.38
C GLU A 87 -5.47 23.41 16.84
N ASP A 88 -4.70 22.40 17.28
CA ASP A 88 -3.27 22.24 17.02
C ASP A 88 -2.93 21.00 16.18
N GLU A 89 -2.32 21.24 15.00
CA GLU A 89 -1.61 20.24 14.20
C GLU A 89 -0.24 19.92 14.83
N GLY A 90 0.20 18.66 14.79
CA GLY A 90 1.55 18.30 15.19
C GLY A 90 1.70 16.94 15.87
N PRO A 91 2.81 16.72 16.60
CA PRO A 91 3.07 15.46 17.29
C PRO A 91 2.03 15.15 18.38
N ILE A 92 1.56 13.90 18.41
CA ILE A 92 0.55 13.44 19.38
C ILE A 92 1.18 13.24 20.76
N ALA A 93 2.38 12.66 20.80
CA ALA A 93 3.20 12.59 22.00
C ALA A 93 4.36 13.59 21.89
N PRO A 94 4.75 14.22 23.02
CA PRO A 94 5.90 15.13 23.02
C PRO A 94 7.16 14.40 22.58
N LEU A 95 7.95 15.06 21.74
CA LEU A 95 9.25 14.56 21.30
C LEU A 95 10.16 14.47 22.52
N ARG A 96 10.83 13.33 22.66
CA ARG A 96 11.74 13.07 23.78
C ARG A 96 13.19 13.24 23.35
N SER A 97 14.10 13.28 24.32
CA SER A 97 15.52 13.18 24.01
C SER A 97 15.88 11.75 23.59
N VAL A 98 16.80 11.60 22.63
CA VAL A 98 17.38 10.30 22.26
C VAL A 98 17.99 9.59 23.48
N ALA A 99 18.50 10.35 24.46
CA ALA A 99 19.04 9.81 25.70
C ALA A 99 18.00 9.05 26.56
N GLU A 100 16.71 9.34 26.39
CA GLU A 100 15.61 8.65 27.08
C GLU A 100 15.15 7.39 26.34
N VAL A 101 15.62 7.20 25.10
CA VAL A 101 15.26 6.03 24.30
C VAL A 101 15.98 4.81 24.83
N ARG A 102 15.22 3.73 25.03
CA ARG A 102 15.75 2.44 25.48
C ARG A 102 16.87 1.97 24.54
N THR A 103 18.06 1.76 25.09
CA THR A 103 19.24 1.29 24.34
C THR A 103 19.20 -0.20 24.02
N ASN A 104 18.68 -1.03 24.95
CA ASN A 104 18.59 -2.47 24.77
C ASN A 104 17.33 -2.89 23.98
N PRO A 105 17.39 -3.93 23.13
CA PRO A 105 16.21 -4.44 22.42
C PRO A 105 15.06 -4.85 23.36
N TYR A 106 13.82 -4.82 22.86
CA TYR A 106 12.68 -5.37 23.58
C TYR A 106 12.86 -6.88 23.82
N LYS A 107 12.35 -7.39 24.95
CA LYS A 107 12.44 -8.83 25.26
C LYS A 107 11.48 -9.61 24.37
N LEU A 108 12.00 -10.61 23.67
CA LEU A 108 11.20 -11.60 22.95
C LEU A 108 10.79 -12.76 23.88
N PRO A 109 9.75 -13.54 23.53
CA PRO A 109 9.48 -14.80 24.22
C PRO A 109 10.68 -15.75 24.16
N LYS A 110 10.78 -16.66 25.14
CA LYS A 110 11.82 -17.70 25.17
C LYS A 110 11.84 -18.44 23.81
N HIS A 111 13.02 -18.76 23.31
CA HIS A 111 13.29 -19.43 22.01
C HIS A 111 13.27 -18.55 20.75
N TYR A 112 13.15 -17.24 20.88
CA TYR A 112 13.29 -16.32 19.76
C TYR A 112 14.39 -15.30 19.99
N GLU A 113 15.03 -14.90 18.89
CA GLU A 113 16.08 -13.90 18.90
C GLU A 113 15.83 -12.85 17.80
N TRP A 114 16.26 -11.62 18.08
CA TRP A 114 16.29 -10.56 17.08
C TRP A 114 17.43 -10.79 16.11
N CYS A 115 17.21 -10.43 14.84
CA CYS A 115 18.29 -10.33 13.87
C CYS A 115 18.11 -9.07 13.02
N ILE A 116 19.24 -8.56 12.52
CA ILE A 116 19.24 -7.56 11.45
C ILE A 116 19.33 -8.32 10.13
N CYS A 117 18.43 -7.99 9.22
CA CYS A 117 18.30 -8.63 7.93
C CYS A 117 19.13 -7.89 6.89
N ASP A 118 20.36 -8.34 6.66
CA ASP A 118 21.21 -7.79 5.60
C ASP A 118 20.76 -8.27 4.21
N LEU A 119 20.34 -7.34 3.37
CA LEU A 119 19.85 -7.59 2.01
C LEU A 119 20.99 -7.83 1.00
N ASN A 120 22.24 -7.57 1.37
CA ASN A 120 23.41 -7.95 0.56
C ASN A 120 23.75 -9.43 0.75
N CYS A 121 23.34 -10.03 1.86
CA CYS A 121 23.53 -11.45 2.11
C CYS A 121 22.51 -12.27 1.33
N THR A 122 22.98 -13.02 0.32
CA THR A 122 22.13 -13.88 -0.52
C THR A 122 21.28 -14.85 0.30
N HIS A 123 21.82 -15.41 1.39
CA HIS A 123 21.08 -16.30 2.27
C HIS A 123 19.90 -15.58 2.94
N THR A 124 20.14 -14.42 3.55
CA THR A 124 19.10 -13.64 4.22
C THR A 124 18.06 -13.12 3.23
N MET A 125 18.48 -12.67 2.05
CA MET A 125 17.57 -12.27 0.97
C MET A 125 16.65 -13.42 0.54
N ASN A 126 17.19 -14.65 0.42
CA ASN A 126 16.38 -15.83 0.11
C ASN A 126 15.37 -16.14 1.22
N GLU A 127 15.75 -16.00 2.49
CA GLU A 127 14.84 -16.21 3.61
C GLU A 127 13.72 -15.17 3.66
N ILE A 128 14.02 -13.89 3.42
CA ILE A 128 13.02 -12.81 3.37
C ILE A 128 12.05 -13.06 2.22
N PHE A 129 12.58 -13.33 1.02
CA PHE A 129 11.76 -13.68 -0.14
C PHE A 129 10.84 -14.86 0.18
N ASN A 130 11.38 -15.95 0.73
CA ASN A 130 10.58 -17.12 1.09
C ASN A 130 9.54 -16.84 2.19
N LEU A 131 9.86 -15.99 3.17
CA LEU A 131 8.90 -15.60 4.21
C LEU A 131 7.74 -14.83 3.57
N LEU A 132 8.04 -13.82 2.75
CA LEU A 132 7.03 -12.96 2.13
C LEU A 132 6.17 -13.75 1.13
N SER A 133 6.78 -14.50 0.22
CA SER A 133 6.06 -15.29 -0.79
C SER A 133 5.16 -16.38 -0.19
N ASN A 134 5.34 -16.76 1.09
CA ASN A 134 4.53 -17.80 1.73
C ASN A 134 3.57 -17.29 2.81
N HIS A 135 3.83 -16.11 3.37
CA HIS A 135 3.14 -15.63 4.58
C HIS A 135 2.73 -14.16 4.55
N TYR A 136 3.03 -13.43 3.47
CA TYR A 136 2.59 -12.05 3.31
C TYR A 136 1.15 -11.94 2.80
N VAL A 137 0.76 -10.75 2.34
CA VAL A 137 -0.60 -10.38 1.95
C VAL A 137 -1.14 -11.31 0.87
N GLU A 138 -2.34 -11.83 1.14
CA GLU A 138 -3.17 -12.64 0.26
C GLU A 138 -4.48 -11.88 0.05
N ASP A 139 -5.10 -12.05 -1.12
CA ASP A 139 -6.48 -11.61 -1.32
C ASP A 139 -7.45 -12.42 -0.43
N PHE A 140 -8.66 -11.90 -0.23
CA PHE A 140 -9.66 -12.50 0.65
C PHE A 140 -10.00 -13.96 0.30
N GLU A 141 -10.05 -14.29 -0.99
CA GLU A 141 -10.34 -15.65 -1.45
C GLU A 141 -9.10 -16.56 -1.46
N SER A 142 -7.93 -16.05 -1.05
CA SER A 142 -6.65 -16.75 -1.11
C SER A 142 -6.34 -17.33 -2.50
N MET A 143 -6.74 -16.62 -3.56
CA MET A 143 -6.44 -16.94 -4.95
C MET A 143 -5.14 -16.30 -5.43
N PHE A 144 -4.73 -15.19 -4.82
CA PHE A 144 -3.55 -14.43 -5.21
C PHE A 144 -2.74 -14.00 -4.01
N ARG A 145 -1.42 -14.10 -4.13
CA ARG A 145 -0.47 -13.62 -3.12
C ARG A 145 0.59 -12.78 -3.77
N TYR A 146 0.96 -11.66 -3.15
CA TYR A 146 2.07 -10.86 -3.66
C TYR A 146 3.36 -11.68 -3.71
N ASN A 147 4.09 -11.52 -4.80
CA ASN A 147 5.36 -12.19 -5.04
C ASN A 147 6.43 -11.16 -5.38
N TYR A 148 6.81 -10.36 -4.38
CA TYR A 148 7.89 -9.39 -4.51
C TYR A 148 9.18 -10.09 -4.96
N SER A 149 9.75 -9.67 -6.09
CA SER A 149 11.03 -10.20 -6.55
C SER A 149 12.16 -9.76 -5.61
N LYS A 150 13.30 -10.47 -5.65
CA LYS A 150 14.47 -10.07 -4.85
C LYS A 150 14.98 -8.70 -5.26
N ASP A 151 14.99 -8.42 -6.56
CA ASP A 151 15.41 -7.13 -7.11
C ASP A 151 14.46 -6.01 -6.64
N PHE A 152 13.15 -6.28 -6.59
CA PHE A 152 12.18 -5.34 -6.04
C PHE A 152 12.43 -5.08 -4.55
N LEU A 153 12.67 -6.12 -3.75
CA LEU A 153 12.93 -5.97 -2.31
C LEU A 153 14.24 -5.20 -2.06
N GLN A 154 15.27 -5.43 -2.87
CA GLN A 154 16.51 -4.63 -2.79
C GLN A 154 16.26 -3.17 -3.15
N TRP A 155 15.49 -2.90 -4.21
CA TRP A 155 15.11 -1.56 -4.62
C TRP A 155 14.25 -0.84 -3.57
N ALA A 156 13.19 -1.48 -3.08
CA ALA A 156 12.26 -0.90 -2.11
C ALA A 156 12.88 -0.64 -0.73
N LEU A 157 13.84 -1.46 -0.30
CA LEU A 157 14.39 -1.41 1.05
C LEU A 157 15.77 -0.75 1.13
N ARG A 158 16.34 -0.29 0.01
CA ARG A 158 17.67 0.35 0.01
C ARG A 158 17.69 1.69 -0.70
N PRO A 159 16.78 2.63 -0.40
CA PRO A 159 16.93 3.99 -0.88
C PRO A 159 18.21 4.65 -0.36
N PRO A 160 18.63 5.77 -0.95
CA PRO A 160 19.74 6.56 -0.43
C PRO A 160 19.56 6.86 1.07
N GLY A 161 20.62 6.62 1.85
CA GLY A 161 20.60 6.87 3.29
C GLY A 161 19.81 5.86 4.14
N TYR A 162 19.36 4.72 3.58
CA TYR A 162 18.65 3.71 4.36
C TYR A 162 19.43 3.22 5.59
N PHE A 163 18.70 2.85 6.65
CA PHE A 163 19.27 2.31 7.88
C PHE A 163 19.19 0.78 7.88
N PRO A 164 20.32 0.04 7.79
CA PRO A 164 20.29 -1.42 7.86
C PRO A 164 19.65 -1.93 9.16
N SER A 165 19.78 -1.17 10.25
CA SER A 165 19.20 -1.47 11.56
C SER A 165 17.67 -1.51 11.53
N TRP A 166 17.01 -0.90 10.53
CA TRP A 166 15.56 -0.86 10.40
C TRP A 166 14.98 -2.07 9.65
N HIS A 167 15.82 -2.99 9.14
CA HIS A 167 15.40 -4.27 8.59
C HIS A 167 15.45 -5.35 9.67
N ILE A 168 14.33 -5.57 10.35
CA ILE A 168 14.28 -6.33 11.59
C ILE A 168 13.61 -7.67 11.36
N GLY A 169 14.34 -8.74 11.66
CA GLY A 169 13.82 -10.10 11.64
C GLY A 169 13.73 -10.72 13.03
N VAL A 170 12.84 -11.69 13.18
CA VAL A 170 12.81 -12.60 14.34
C VAL A 170 13.13 -14.00 13.87
N ARG A 171 14.11 -14.64 14.52
CA ARG A 171 14.51 -16.03 14.26
C ARG A 171 14.13 -16.92 15.44
N VAL A 172 13.88 -18.18 15.13
CA VAL A 172 13.81 -19.24 16.16
C VAL A 172 15.25 -19.56 16.58
N GLU A 173 15.55 -19.40 17.86
CA GLU A 173 16.92 -19.52 18.41
C GLU A 173 17.57 -20.88 18.10
N ALA A 174 16.81 -21.96 18.20
CA ALA A 174 17.30 -23.33 18.00
C ALA A 174 17.57 -23.69 16.53
N THR A 175 16.77 -23.17 15.59
CA THR A 175 16.86 -23.55 14.16
C THR A 175 17.41 -22.44 13.28
N LYS A 176 17.57 -21.24 13.83
CA LYS A 176 17.92 -19.99 13.14
C LYS A 176 16.97 -19.59 12.02
N ARG A 177 15.82 -20.26 11.87
CA ARG A 177 14.83 -19.96 10.82
C ARG A 177 14.18 -18.60 11.04
N LEU A 178 14.14 -17.76 10.00
CA LEU A 178 13.39 -16.50 9.98
C LEU A 178 11.87 -16.77 10.02
N VAL A 179 11.18 -16.14 10.97
CA VAL A 179 9.74 -16.36 11.21
C VAL A 179 8.89 -15.09 11.27
N ALA A 180 9.53 -13.92 11.38
CA ALA A 180 8.86 -12.65 11.23
C ALA A 180 9.83 -11.57 10.73
N PHE A 181 9.27 -10.54 10.11
CA PHE A 181 10.02 -9.46 9.47
C PHE A 181 9.22 -8.15 9.52
N ILE A 182 9.89 -7.02 9.70
CA ILE A 182 9.35 -5.67 9.54
C ILE A 182 10.48 -4.76 9.04
N THR A 183 10.12 -3.76 8.24
CA THR A 183 11.10 -2.81 7.69
C THR A 183 10.67 -1.37 7.90
N GLY A 184 11.66 -0.49 7.98
CA GLY A 184 11.49 0.93 7.77
C GLY A 184 12.53 1.43 6.78
N ILE A 185 12.20 2.46 6.01
CA ILE A 185 13.14 3.27 5.22
C ILE A 185 12.99 4.75 5.58
N PRO A 186 14.05 5.58 5.49
CA PRO A 186 13.93 7.00 5.74
C PRO A 186 13.19 7.68 4.58
N VAL A 187 12.32 8.63 4.93
CA VAL A 187 11.67 9.52 3.97
C VAL A 187 11.54 10.91 4.59
N ASN A 188 11.85 11.95 3.83
CA ASN A 188 11.48 13.31 4.21
C ASN A 188 10.07 13.55 3.70
N MET A 189 9.11 13.73 4.61
CA MET A 189 7.71 13.90 4.27
C MET A 189 7.31 15.34 4.51
N ARG A 190 6.71 15.96 3.49
CA ARG A 190 6.02 17.24 3.64
C ARG A 190 4.60 16.99 4.09
N LEU A 191 4.21 17.63 5.17
CA LEU A 191 2.87 17.74 5.71
C LEU A 191 2.48 19.22 5.68
N HIS A 192 1.58 19.60 4.77
CA HIS A 192 1.27 21.00 4.45
C HIS A 192 2.55 21.81 4.10
N SER A 193 2.98 22.71 5.00
CA SER A 193 4.16 23.57 4.85
C SER A 193 5.39 23.07 5.60
N MET A 194 5.25 22.03 6.43
CA MET A 194 6.36 21.49 7.21
C MET A 194 6.94 20.26 6.54
N CYS A 195 8.26 20.20 6.40
CA CYS A 195 8.97 18.99 6.03
C CYS A 195 9.62 18.39 7.27
N MET A 196 9.48 17.07 7.45
CA MET A 196 10.10 16.37 8.56
C MET A 196 10.58 14.97 8.17
N PRO A 197 11.68 14.50 8.77
CA PRO A 197 12.13 13.13 8.56
C PRO A 197 11.15 12.16 9.23
N MET A 198 10.81 11.09 8.51
CA MET A 198 9.94 10.02 8.95
C MET A 198 10.54 8.66 8.59
N ALA A 199 10.05 7.62 9.25
CA ALA A 199 10.19 6.25 8.76
C ALA A 199 8.98 5.86 7.91
N GLU A 200 9.18 5.45 6.67
CA GLU A 200 8.17 4.71 5.91
C GLU A 200 8.23 3.23 6.32
N VAL A 201 7.18 2.72 6.95
CA VAL A 201 7.13 1.35 7.47
C VAL A 201 6.41 0.44 6.48
N ASN A 202 7.05 -0.68 6.14
CA ASN A 202 6.51 -1.65 5.20
C ASN A 202 6.94 -3.10 5.56
N PHE A 203 6.40 -4.08 4.84
CA PHE A 203 6.75 -5.50 4.88
C PHE A 203 6.61 -6.17 6.27
N LEU A 204 5.66 -5.72 7.10
CA LEU A 204 5.32 -6.42 8.33
C LEU A 204 4.74 -7.80 8.00
N CYS A 205 5.53 -8.84 8.22
CA CYS A 205 5.17 -10.22 7.93
C CYS A 205 5.43 -11.12 9.12
N ILE A 206 4.45 -11.96 9.45
CA ILE A 206 4.59 -13.00 10.48
C ILE A 206 4.18 -14.32 9.86
N HIS A 207 5.03 -15.33 10.03
CA HIS A 207 4.77 -16.69 9.62
C HIS A 207 3.39 -17.15 10.13
N LYS A 208 2.55 -17.71 9.24
CA LYS A 208 1.14 -18.04 9.52
C LYS A 208 0.90 -18.75 10.86
N LYS A 209 1.72 -19.77 11.17
CA LYS A 209 1.66 -20.55 12.43
C LYS A 209 1.93 -19.75 13.72
N LEU A 210 2.45 -18.54 13.62
CA LEU A 210 2.79 -17.66 14.75
C LEU A 210 1.88 -16.43 14.83
N ARG A 211 0.88 -16.32 13.95
CA ARG A 211 -0.17 -15.30 14.07
C ARG A 211 -0.92 -15.51 15.40
N SER A 212 -1.50 -14.45 15.95
CA SER A 212 -2.14 -14.42 17.28
C SER A 212 -1.22 -14.57 18.49
N LYS A 213 0.11 -14.67 18.33
CA LYS A 213 1.08 -14.74 19.46
C LYS A 213 1.66 -13.39 19.90
N ARG A 214 1.00 -12.27 19.54
CA ARG A 214 1.41 -10.89 19.87
C ARG A 214 2.85 -10.52 19.46
N LEU A 215 3.39 -11.17 18.42
CA LEU A 215 4.70 -10.84 17.86
C LEU A 215 4.70 -9.52 17.07
N ALA A 216 3.60 -9.16 16.40
CA ALA A 216 3.49 -7.92 15.63
C ALA A 216 3.70 -6.66 16.51
N PRO A 217 3.02 -6.53 17.67
CA PRO A 217 3.32 -5.47 18.63
C PRO A 217 4.79 -5.35 19.04
N LEU A 218 5.50 -6.47 19.18
CA LEU A 218 6.92 -6.46 19.56
C LEU A 218 7.81 -5.98 18.40
N LEU A 219 7.52 -6.41 17.18
CA LEU A 219 8.20 -5.93 15.97
C LEU A 219 8.03 -4.42 15.79
N ILE A 220 6.79 -3.92 15.92
CA ILE A 220 6.49 -2.49 15.82
C ILE A 220 7.26 -1.72 16.91
N LYS A 221 7.19 -2.16 18.18
CA LYS A 221 7.92 -1.51 19.28
C LYS A 221 9.44 -1.50 19.07
N GLU A 222 10.01 -2.60 18.57
CA GLU A 222 11.45 -2.67 18.30
C GLU A 222 11.85 -1.79 17.11
N LEU A 223 11.03 -1.71 16.05
CA LEU A 223 11.25 -0.77 14.95
C LEU A 223 11.18 0.68 15.44
N THR A 224 10.11 1.06 16.15
CA THR A 224 9.96 2.39 16.76
C THR A 224 11.17 2.76 17.61
N ARG A 225 11.68 1.83 18.44
CA ARG A 225 12.89 2.06 19.25
C ARG A 225 14.11 2.40 18.39
N ARG A 226 14.33 1.65 17.30
CA ARG A 226 15.48 1.87 16.40
C ARG A 226 15.34 3.16 15.58
N VAL A 227 14.13 3.51 15.17
CA VAL A 227 13.84 4.79 14.51
C VAL A 227 14.11 5.96 15.47
N HIS A 228 13.63 5.87 16.71
CA HIS A 228 13.87 6.90 17.73
C HIS A 228 15.36 7.05 18.12
N LEU A 229 16.15 5.98 18.04
CA LEU A 229 17.61 6.06 18.26
C LEU A 229 18.33 6.90 17.20
N GLU A 230 17.77 7.00 15.99
CA GLU A 230 18.25 7.88 14.91
C GLU A 230 17.63 9.29 14.99
N ASN A 231 17.00 9.64 16.12
CA ASN A 231 16.30 10.92 16.34
C ASN A 231 15.14 11.20 15.37
N ILE A 232 14.48 10.15 14.88
CA ILE A 232 13.28 10.25 14.05
C ILE A 232 12.08 9.79 14.88
N TRP A 233 10.97 10.53 14.85
CA TRP A 233 9.88 10.35 15.81
C TRP A 233 8.50 10.13 15.17
N GLN A 234 8.43 10.22 13.85
CA GLN A 234 7.22 10.05 13.05
C GLN A 234 7.41 8.90 12.06
N ALA A 235 6.31 8.30 11.67
CA ALA A 235 6.31 7.29 10.61
C ALA A 235 5.05 7.42 9.74
N ILE A 236 5.16 7.00 8.49
CA ILE A 236 4.04 6.80 7.58
C ILE A 236 3.93 5.30 7.25
N TYR A 237 2.71 4.79 7.15
CA TYR A 237 2.49 3.41 6.75
C TYR A 237 1.11 3.24 6.13
N THR A 238 0.95 2.15 5.40
CA THR A 238 -0.35 1.77 4.81
C THR A 238 -0.79 0.40 5.29
N ALA A 239 -2.10 0.16 5.26
CA ALA A 239 -2.65 -1.17 5.48
C ALA A 239 -3.91 -1.40 4.63
N GLY A 240 -4.12 -2.64 4.19
CA GLY A 240 -5.37 -3.06 3.57
C GLY A 240 -6.52 -3.27 4.57
N ILE A 241 -6.25 -3.15 5.87
CA ILE A 241 -7.25 -3.19 6.94
C ILE A 241 -7.39 -1.82 7.61
N VAL A 242 -8.52 -1.63 8.28
CA VAL A 242 -8.77 -0.44 9.10
C VAL A 242 -8.17 -0.62 10.50
N LEU A 243 -7.31 0.30 10.89
CA LEU A 243 -6.71 0.46 12.21
C LEU A 243 -7.12 1.82 12.80
N PRO A 244 -7.10 2.04 14.12
CA PRO A 244 -7.29 3.37 14.69
C PRO A 244 -6.10 4.29 14.36
N THR A 245 -6.27 5.45 13.73
CA THR A 245 -7.39 5.88 12.85
C THR A 245 -6.77 6.27 11.50
N PRO A 246 -7.33 5.83 10.35
CA PRO A 246 -6.75 6.13 9.06
C PRO A 246 -6.82 7.62 8.78
N LEU A 247 -5.74 8.17 8.23
CA LEU A 247 -5.67 9.53 7.73
C LEU A 247 -6.59 9.70 6.52
N VAL A 248 -6.51 8.74 5.59
CA VAL A 248 -7.33 8.70 4.38
C VAL A 248 -7.43 7.27 3.86
N THR A 249 -8.58 6.99 3.26
CA THR A 249 -8.90 5.71 2.62
C THR A 249 -8.85 5.88 1.11
N CYS A 250 -7.99 5.14 0.44
CA CYS A 250 -7.85 5.15 -1.01
C CYS A 250 -8.40 3.85 -1.62
N GLN A 251 -8.96 3.93 -2.81
CA GLN A 251 -9.56 2.84 -3.54
C GLN A 251 -8.60 2.35 -4.64
N TYR A 252 -8.40 1.04 -4.73
CA TYR A 252 -7.72 0.46 -5.89
C TYR A 252 -8.64 0.43 -7.11
N TRP A 253 -8.05 0.67 -8.27
CA TRP A 253 -8.66 0.57 -9.59
C TRP A 253 -7.80 -0.31 -10.49
N HIS A 254 -8.46 -1.04 -11.38
CA HIS A 254 -7.82 -2.03 -12.24
C HIS A 254 -8.18 -1.81 -13.71
N ARG A 255 -7.17 -1.79 -14.58
CA ARG A 255 -7.33 -1.77 -16.02
C ARG A 255 -6.87 -3.09 -16.64
N PRO A 256 -7.79 -3.92 -17.14
CA PRO A 256 -7.44 -5.18 -17.79
C PRO A 256 -6.59 -4.97 -19.06
N LEU A 257 -5.39 -5.55 -19.09
CA LEU A 257 -4.54 -5.58 -20.28
C LEU A 257 -4.64 -6.94 -20.98
N ASN A 258 -4.83 -8.02 -20.21
CA ASN A 258 -4.99 -9.39 -20.68
C ASN A 258 -6.29 -10.03 -20.17
N SER A 259 -7.43 -9.54 -20.66
CA SER A 259 -8.76 -9.95 -20.21
C SER A 259 -8.98 -11.47 -20.25
N LYS A 260 -8.41 -12.17 -21.25
CA LYS A 260 -8.53 -13.62 -21.39
C LYS A 260 -7.87 -14.34 -20.21
N LYS A 261 -6.67 -13.94 -19.82
CA LYS A 261 -5.97 -14.54 -18.68
C LYS A 261 -6.65 -14.16 -17.37
N LEU A 262 -6.97 -12.88 -17.18
CA LEU A 262 -7.60 -12.37 -15.96
C LEU A 262 -8.93 -13.07 -15.64
N ILE A 263 -9.75 -13.36 -16.66
CA ILE A 263 -11.00 -14.10 -16.46
C ILE A 263 -10.75 -15.58 -16.16
N LYS A 264 -9.78 -16.20 -16.83
CA LYS A 264 -9.45 -17.62 -16.60
C LYS A 264 -8.94 -17.91 -15.19
N VAL A 265 -8.15 -16.99 -14.62
CA VAL A 265 -7.56 -17.14 -13.28
C VAL A 265 -8.45 -16.59 -12.17
N GLY A 266 -9.68 -16.16 -12.47
CA GLY A 266 -10.63 -15.65 -11.47
C GLY A 266 -10.40 -14.21 -11.00
N PHE A 267 -9.39 -13.50 -11.51
CA PHE A 267 -9.12 -12.09 -11.14
C PHE A 267 -10.31 -11.17 -11.49
N SER A 268 -10.92 -11.40 -12.66
CA SER A 268 -12.07 -10.64 -13.16
C SER A 268 -13.16 -11.56 -13.66
N GLN A 269 -14.41 -11.10 -13.67
CA GLN A 269 -15.54 -11.85 -14.21
C GLN A 269 -16.07 -11.18 -15.49
N LEU A 270 -16.72 -11.98 -16.34
CA LEU A 270 -17.48 -11.43 -17.47
C LEU A 270 -18.68 -10.65 -16.94
N GLY A 271 -18.87 -9.43 -17.42
CA GLY A 271 -20.07 -8.65 -17.12
C GLY A 271 -21.32 -9.30 -17.71
N LEU A 272 -22.49 -8.96 -17.17
CA LEU A 272 -23.78 -9.38 -17.70
C LEU A 272 -23.89 -9.02 -19.19
N GLY A 273 -24.22 -10.00 -20.04
CA GLY A 273 -24.35 -9.81 -21.50
C GLY A 273 -23.03 -9.60 -22.27
N MET A 274 -21.87 -9.67 -21.60
CA MET A 274 -20.56 -9.58 -22.25
C MET A 274 -20.03 -10.96 -22.65
N THR A 275 -19.54 -11.08 -23.88
CA THR A 275 -18.74 -12.23 -24.31
C THR A 275 -17.25 -11.95 -24.12
N MET A 276 -16.43 -13.02 -24.12
CA MET A 276 -14.97 -12.89 -24.09
C MET A 276 -14.45 -12.00 -25.23
N GLY A 277 -14.94 -12.20 -26.45
CA GLY A 277 -14.55 -11.40 -27.62
C GLY A 277 -14.92 -9.93 -27.49
N ARG A 278 -16.12 -9.61 -26.99
CA ARG A 278 -16.54 -8.23 -26.71
C ARG A 278 -15.67 -7.59 -25.63
N THR A 279 -15.34 -8.33 -24.58
CA THR A 279 -14.47 -7.84 -23.49
C THR A 279 -13.06 -7.56 -23.98
N ILE A 280 -12.47 -8.43 -24.80
CA ILE A 280 -11.16 -8.21 -25.42
C ILE A 280 -11.21 -6.97 -26.33
N LYS A 281 -12.24 -6.82 -27.16
CA LYS A 281 -12.41 -5.66 -28.04
C LYS A 281 -12.58 -4.36 -27.23
N HIS A 282 -13.35 -4.38 -26.16
CA HIS A 282 -13.62 -3.21 -25.31
C HIS A 282 -12.33 -2.64 -24.70
N TYR A 283 -11.40 -3.51 -24.30
CA TYR A 283 -10.17 -3.13 -23.62
C TYR A 283 -8.93 -3.04 -24.52
N ARG A 284 -9.07 -3.31 -25.82
CA ARG A 284 -7.99 -3.24 -26.80
C ARG A 284 -7.31 -1.87 -26.76
N LEU A 285 -5.98 -1.90 -26.77
CA LEU A 285 -5.12 -0.71 -26.88
C LEU A 285 -4.46 -0.66 -28.26
N PRO A 286 -4.05 0.54 -28.72
CA PRO A 286 -3.21 0.72 -29.91
C PRO A 286 -1.87 -0.01 -29.82
N GLN A 287 -1.19 -0.15 -30.96
CA GLN A 287 0.13 -0.77 -31.03
C GLN A 287 1.29 0.19 -30.80
N LYS A 288 1.08 1.49 -30.94
CA LYS A 288 2.10 2.53 -30.76
C LYS A 288 1.55 3.60 -29.83
N THR A 289 2.44 4.19 -29.04
CA THR A 289 2.15 5.40 -28.26
C THR A 289 1.83 6.55 -29.20
N PHE A 290 1.07 7.52 -28.70
CA PHE A 290 0.66 8.67 -29.50
C PHE A 290 1.57 9.88 -29.31
N THR A 291 2.10 10.08 -28.10
CA THR A 291 2.78 11.33 -27.77
C THR A 291 4.18 11.39 -28.40
N PRO A 292 4.47 12.41 -29.24
CA PRO A 292 5.82 12.61 -29.78
C PRO A 292 6.85 12.81 -28.67
N GLY A 293 8.06 12.28 -28.85
CA GLY A 293 9.12 12.40 -27.84
C GLY A 293 8.97 11.46 -26.64
N PHE A 294 7.93 10.61 -26.59
CA PHE A 294 7.77 9.60 -25.57
C PHE A 294 8.87 8.54 -25.67
N ARG A 295 9.75 8.48 -24.67
CA ARG A 295 10.86 7.52 -24.59
C ARG A 295 11.14 7.09 -23.15
N ALA A 296 11.89 6.01 -22.98
CA ALA A 296 12.35 5.60 -21.65
C ALA A 296 13.23 6.71 -21.02
N MET A 297 13.11 6.87 -19.71
CA MET A 297 13.97 7.77 -18.94
C MET A 297 15.42 7.27 -18.95
N GLU A 298 16.35 8.19 -19.12
CA GLU A 298 17.78 7.95 -19.02
C GLU A 298 18.40 8.74 -17.86
N ARG A 299 19.62 8.39 -17.46
CA ARG A 299 20.34 9.07 -16.36
C ARG A 299 20.52 10.58 -16.60
N ARG A 300 20.63 11.01 -17.87
CA ARG A 300 20.73 12.44 -18.21
C ARG A 300 19.46 13.24 -17.89
N ASP A 301 18.32 12.56 -17.73
CA ASP A 301 17.03 13.21 -17.48
C ASP A 301 16.78 13.46 -15.98
N ILE A 302 17.60 12.89 -15.07
CA ILE A 302 17.39 12.90 -13.61
C ILE A 302 17.09 14.30 -13.08
N SER A 303 17.95 15.28 -13.36
CA SER A 303 17.77 16.63 -12.82
C SER A 303 16.51 17.32 -13.38
N ALA A 304 16.09 17.03 -14.61
CA ALA A 304 14.86 17.58 -15.18
C ALA A 304 13.62 16.95 -14.56
N VAL A 305 13.63 15.62 -14.41
CA VAL A 305 12.56 14.85 -13.75
C VAL A 305 12.42 15.25 -12.28
N ALA A 306 13.52 15.46 -11.57
CA ALA A 306 13.52 15.90 -10.18
C ALA A 306 12.83 17.26 -10.01
N ARG A 307 13.14 18.23 -10.87
CA ARG A 307 12.46 19.55 -10.83
C ARG A 307 10.96 19.43 -11.09
N LEU A 308 10.56 18.65 -12.10
CA LEU A 308 9.14 18.42 -12.41
C LEU A 308 8.40 17.79 -11.23
N LEU A 309 8.98 16.75 -10.61
CA LEU A 309 8.38 16.07 -9.46
C LEU A 309 8.30 16.95 -8.24
N GLN A 310 9.38 17.67 -7.90
CA GLN A 310 9.39 18.57 -6.74
C GLN A 310 8.29 19.64 -6.88
N GLN A 311 8.17 20.27 -8.06
CA GLN A 311 7.13 21.27 -8.31
C GLN A 311 5.73 20.66 -8.28
N TYR A 312 5.54 19.49 -8.89
CA TYR A 312 4.26 18.80 -8.92
C TYR A 312 3.83 18.34 -7.53
N LEU A 313 4.74 17.79 -6.74
CA LEU A 313 4.42 17.23 -5.44
C LEU A 313 4.07 18.30 -4.42
N GLN A 314 4.51 19.55 -4.58
CA GLN A 314 4.19 20.69 -3.70
C GLN A 314 2.69 20.99 -3.57
N GLN A 315 1.87 20.60 -4.55
CA GLN A 315 0.43 20.89 -4.52
C GLN A 315 -0.37 19.99 -3.56
N PHE A 316 0.20 18.86 -3.15
CA PHE A 316 -0.46 17.90 -2.26
C PHE A 316 -0.26 18.28 -0.79
N VAL A 317 -1.09 17.76 0.12
CA VAL A 317 -0.90 17.99 1.55
C VAL A 317 0.18 17.08 2.12
N VAL A 318 0.16 15.80 1.73
CA VAL A 318 1.14 14.78 2.18
C VAL A 318 1.91 14.27 0.98
N ALA A 319 3.20 14.60 0.88
CA ALA A 319 4.05 14.16 -0.23
C ALA A 319 5.52 14.07 0.19
N PRO A 320 6.31 13.16 -0.40
CA PRO A 320 7.73 13.07 -0.11
C PRO A 320 8.50 14.24 -0.75
N GLU A 321 9.55 14.69 -0.08
CA GLU A 321 10.58 15.53 -0.69
C GLU A 321 11.65 14.63 -1.30
N LEU A 322 11.68 14.59 -2.63
CA LEU A 322 12.61 13.75 -3.40
C LEU A 322 13.79 14.57 -3.88
N SER A 323 15.00 14.18 -3.48
CA SER A 323 16.25 14.70 -4.03
C SER A 323 16.56 14.09 -5.41
N GLU A 324 17.59 14.58 -6.10
CA GLU A 324 18.05 13.94 -7.34
C GLU A 324 18.51 12.48 -7.12
N ALA A 325 19.11 12.18 -5.96
CA ALA A 325 19.50 10.82 -5.59
C ALA A 325 18.28 9.92 -5.38
N ASP A 326 17.19 10.45 -4.81
CA ASP A 326 15.93 9.72 -4.66
C ASP A 326 15.29 9.46 -6.03
N VAL A 327 15.29 10.46 -6.92
CA VAL A 327 14.78 10.31 -8.29
C VAL A 327 15.60 9.29 -9.07
N GLU A 328 16.93 9.31 -8.94
CA GLU A 328 17.78 8.29 -9.53
C GLU A 328 17.37 6.88 -9.06
N HIS A 329 17.26 6.69 -7.76
CA HIS A 329 16.95 5.39 -7.16
C HIS A 329 15.54 4.91 -7.51
N TRP A 330 14.53 5.78 -7.39
CA TRP A 330 13.13 5.41 -7.54
C TRP A 330 12.64 5.37 -8.98
N LEU A 331 13.23 6.13 -9.90
CA LEU A 331 12.65 6.33 -11.23
C LEU A 331 13.55 5.93 -12.39
N VAL A 332 14.85 5.75 -12.22
CA VAL A 332 15.66 5.20 -13.32
C VAL A 332 15.20 3.77 -13.63
N PRO A 333 14.86 3.44 -14.89
CA PRO A 333 14.28 2.14 -15.21
C PRO A 333 15.16 0.97 -14.78
N LEU A 334 14.55 0.03 -14.05
CA LEU A 334 15.16 -1.21 -13.61
C LEU A 334 14.28 -2.37 -14.08
N ASN A 335 14.87 -3.28 -14.87
CA ASN A 335 14.15 -4.35 -15.54
C ASN A 335 13.30 -5.17 -14.54
N ASN A 336 12.02 -5.36 -14.86
CA ASN A 336 11.03 -6.05 -14.02
C ASN A 336 10.87 -5.49 -12.59
N VAL A 337 11.28 -4.25 -12.34
CA VAL A 337 11.08 -3.55 -11.05
C VAL A 337 10.35 -2.24 -11.28
N VAL A 338 10.94 -1.27 -11.97
CA VAL A 338 10.33 0.04 -12.25
C VAL A 338 10.59 0.45 -13.70
N ASN A 339 9.57 1.01 -14.35
CA ASN A 339 9.64 1.52 -15.71
C ASN A 339 9.20 2.97 -15.69
N THR A 340 10.04 3.85 -16.23
CA THR A 340 9.78 5.29 -16.29
C THR A 340 10.02 5.78 -17.70
N TYR A 341 9.12 6.65 -18.15
CA TYR A 341 9.13 7.26 -19.45
C TYR A 341 9.01 8.76 -19.30
N VAL A 342 9.65 9.48 -20.21
CA VAL A 342 9.64 10.93 -20.29
C VAL A 342 9.15 11.37 -21.67
N ILE A 343 8.61 12.58 -21.74
CA ILE A 343 8.34 13.26 -23.00
C ILE A 343 9.41 14.33 -23.18
N GLU A 344 10.22 14.15 -24.23
CA GLU A 344 11.17 15.16 -24.69
C GLU A 344 10.52 16.02 -25.78
N ASP A 345 10.40 17.32 -25.51
CA ASP A 345 9.85 18.27 -26.46
C ASP A 345 10.69 18.34 -27.74
N VAL A 346 10.05 18.21 -28.90
CA VAL A 346 10.73 18.04 -30.20
C VAL A 346 11.54 19.28 -30.60
N GLU A 347 11.13 20.47 -30.16
CA GLU A 347 11.77 21.74 -30.53
C GLU A 347 12.84 22.14 -29.52
N SER A 348 12.50 22.10 -28.23
CA SER A 348 13.37 22.60 -27.16
C SER A 348 14.29 21.53 -26.54
N HIS A 349 14.06 20.24 -26.84
CA HIS A 349 14.74 19.10 -26.22
C HIS A 349 14.62 19.04 -24.69
N ASN A 350 13.71 19.81 -24.11
CA ASN A 350 13.45 19.79 -22.68
C ASN A 350 12.48 18.66 -22.32
N ILE A 351 12.69 18.06 -21.15
CA ILE A 351 11.73 17.11 -20.58
C ILE A 351 10.54 17.89 -20.04
N THR A 352 9.34 17.58 -20.53
CA THR A 352 8.10 18.28 -20.17
C THR A 352 7.21 17.46 -19.26
N ASP A 353 7.20 16.14 -19.42
CA ASP A 353 6.30 15.24 -18.70
C ASP A 353 7.06 13.97 -18.32
N VAL A 354 6.67 13.33 -17.21
CA VAL A 354 7.23 12.06 -16.74
C VAL A 354 6.13 11.15 -16.25
N CYS A 355 6.24 9.86 -16.49
CA CYS A 355 5.29 8.87 -16.00
C CYS A 355 5.98 7.53 -15.73
N SER A 356 5.62 6.88 -14.63
CA SER A 356 6.24 5.63 -14.21
C SER A 356 5.25 4.61 -13.67
N PHE A 357 5.65 3.34 -13.70
CA PHE A 357 4.96 2.26 -13.02
C PHE A 357 5.97 1.22 -12.51
N TYR A 358 5.64 0.58 -11.40
CA TYR A 358 6.43 -0.53 -10.86
C TYR A 358 5.75 -1.88 -11.12
N THR A 359 6.56 -2.93 -11.03
CA THR A 359 6.20 -4.31 -11.31
C THR A 359 5.99 -5.02 -10.00
N LEU A 360 4.77 -5.50 -9.76
CA LEU A 360 4.49 -6.34 -8.61
C LEU A 360 3.66 -7.54 -9.05
N PRO A 361 4.32 -8.69 -9.31
CA PRO A 361 3.60 -9.88 -9.72
C PRO A 361 2.90 -10.52 -8.52
N SER A 362 1.80 -11.22 -8.80
CA SER A 362 1.11 -12.06 -7.82
C SER A 362 1.20 -13.52 -8.23
N THR A 363 1.48 -14.42 -7.29
CA THR A 363 1.33 -15.86 -7.49
C THR A 363 -0.16 -16.20 -7.57
N VAL A 364 -0.55 -16.98 -8.57
CA VAL A 364 -1.91 -17.53 -8.68
C VAL A 364 -1.92 -18.86 -7.92
N LEU A 365 -2.78 -18.95 -6.91
CA LEU A 365 -2.92 -20.12 -6.05
C LEU A 365 -3.93 -21.08 -6.68
N GLY A 366 -3.56 -22.35 -6.84
CA GLY A 366 -4.46 -23.41 -7.31
C GLY A 366 -4.58 -23.60 -8.83
N ASP A 367 -3.94 -22.77 -9.67
CA ASP A 367 -3.89 -22.98 -11.14
C ASP A 367 -2.51 -23.49 -11.59
N GLN A 368 -2.48 -24.67 -12.24
CA GLN A 368 -1.24 -25.28 -12.74
C GLN A 368 -0.73 -24.69 -14.07
N ARG A 369 -1.58 -23.97 -14.82
CA ARG A 369 -1.27 -23.43 -16.16
C ARG A 369 -0.86 -21.97 -16.11
N HIS A 370 -1.37 -21.22 -15.16
CA HIS A 370 -1.03 -19.81 -14.94
C HIS A 370 -0.53 -19.64 -13.51
N THR A 371 0.79 -19.64 -13.33
CA THR A 371 1.40 -19.59 -11.99
C THR A 371 1.57 -18.17 -11.45
N ALA A 372 1.58 -17.16 -12.33
CA ALA A 372 1.77 -15.76 -11.94
C ALA A 372 0.93 -14.80 -12.79
N LEU A 373 0.49 -13.72 -12.14
CA LEU A 373 -0.13 -12.56 -12.74
C LEU A 373 0.88 -11.42 -12.74
N LYS A 374 1.26 -10.90 -13.92
CA LYS A 374 2.20 -9.78 -14.03
C LYS A 374 1.40 -8.48 -13.97
N ALA A 375 1.46 -7.77 -12.85
CA ALA A 375 0.74 -6.53 -12.64
C ALA A 375 1.68 -5.32 -12.62
N ALA A 376 1.26 -4.26 -13.30
CA ALA A 376 1.88 -2.94 -13.25
C ALA A 376 1.10 -2.08 -12.25
N TYR A 377 1.78 -1.27 -11.46
CA TYR A 377 1.18 -0.31 -10.53
C TYR A 377 1.66 1.09 -10.89
N LEU A 378 0.74 2.00 -11.18
CA LEU A 378 1.09 3.39 -11.44
C LEU A 378 1.86 3.97 -10.28
N PHE A 379 2.99 4.60 -10.58
CA PHE A 379 3.85 5.22 -9.60
C PHE A 379 3.69 6.75 -9.69
N TYR A 380 4.68 7.49 -10.17
CA TYR A 380 4.54 8.94 -10.31
C TYR A 380 4.23 9.34 -11.76
N ASN A 381 3.32 10.29 -11.93
CA ASN A 381 3.01 10.92 -13.21
C ASN A 381 2.90 12.44 -13.05
N VAL A 382 3.68 13.17 -13.83
CA VAL A 382 3.70 14.64 -13.86
C VAL A 382 3.49 15.07 -15.28
N THR A 383 2.56 16.01 -15.48
CA THR A 383 2.28 16.56 -16.81
C THR A 383 2.36 18.08 -16.79
N THR A 384 2.87 18.66 -17.89
CA THR A 384 2.92 20.10 -18.11
C THR A 384 2.32 20.49 -19.46
N LYS A 385 2.55 19.68 -20.51
CA LYS A 385 2.02 19.93 -21.86
C LYS A 385 0.99 18.89 -22.28
N THR A 386 1.19 17.65 -21.85
CA THR A 386 0.36 16.53 -22.32
C THR A 386 -0.83 16.31 -21.37
N PRO A 387 -2.06 16.11 -21.88
CA PRO A 387 -3.19 15.74 -21.03
C PRO A 387 -2.88 14.46 -20.23
N LEU A 388 -3.21 14.45 -18.94
CA LEU A 388 -2.89 13.31 -18.07
C LEU A 388 -3.46 11.99 -18.56
N SER A 389 -4.69 11.98 -19.09
CA SER A 389 -5.29 10.77 -19.67
C SER A 389 -4.52 10.24 -20.88
N GLN A 390 -3.97 11.13 -21.72
CA GLN A 390 -3.14 10.76 -22.86
C GLN A 390 -1.80 10.15 -22.41
N LEU A 391 -1.16 10.75 -21.40
CA LEU A 391 0.10 10.24 -20.85
C LEU A 391 -0.07 8.85 -20.24
N VAL A 392 -1.13 8.67 -19.44
CA VAL A 392 -1.45 7.36 -18.83
C VAL A 392 -1.87 6.34 -19.89
N ASN A 393 -2.54 6.77 -20.97
CA ASN A 393 -2.85 5.87 -22.08
C ASN A 393 -1.58 5.34 -22.77
N ASP A 394 -0.56 6.17 -22.97
CA ASP A 394 0.72 5.73 -23.51
C ASP A 394 1.44 4.74 -22.55
N LEU A 395 1.34 4.96 -21.23
CA LEU A 395 1.78 3.98 -20.23
C LEU A 395 1.07 2.62 -20.35
N LEU A 396 -0.25 2.63 -20.55
CA LEU A 396 -1.02 1.39 -20.74
C LEU A 396 -0.57 0.64 -22.00
N ILE A 397 -0.21 1.36 -23.08
CA ILE A 397 0.29 0.77 -24.32
C ILE A 397 1.63 0.07 -24.09
N VAL A 398 2.61 0.75 -23.46
CA VAL A 398 3.93 0.13 -23.20
C VAL A 398 3.83 -1.01 -22.19
N ALA A 399 2.98 -0.90 -21.16
CA ALA A 399 2.71 -2.02 -20.26
C ALA A 399 2.09 -3.21 -21.02
N LYS A 400 1.18 -2.95 -21.98
CA LYS A 400 0.62 -4.03 -22.80
C LYS A 400 1.67 -4.69 -23.69
N GLN A 401 2.58 -3.91 -24.28
CA GLN A 401 3.69 -4.40 -25.09
C GLN A 401 4.70 -5.23 -24.26
N SER A 402 4.92 -4.85 -23.00
CA SER A 402 5.77 -5.58 -22.04
C SER A 402 5.04 -6.73 -21.33
N GLU A 403 3.95 -7.21 -21.92
CA GLU A 403 3.18 -8.40 -21.51
C GLU A 403 2.60 -8.35 -20.10
N TYR A 404 2.27 -7.17 -19.59
CA TYR A 404 1.52 -7.05 -18.35
C TYR A 404 0.06 -7.51 -18.54
N ASP A 405 -0.50 -8.09 -17.49
CA ASP A 405 -1.85 -8.64 -17.50
C ASP A 405 -2.89 -7.63 -17.02
N VAL A 406 -2.52 -6.78 -16.06
CA VAL A 406 -3.38 -5.76 -15.46
C VAL A 406 -2.53 -4.55 -15.05
N PHE A 407 -3.14 -3.36 -15.13
CA PHE A 407 -2.55 -2.12 -14.66
C PHE A 407 -3.38 -1.58 -13.50
N ASN A 408 -2.74 -1.35 -12.35
CA ASN A 408 -3.36 -0.99 -11.09
C ASN A 408 -3.05 0.47 -10.74
N VAL A 409 -4.03 1.15 -10.17
CA VAL A 409 -3.94 2.57 -9.80
C VAL A 409 -4.67 2.78 -8.48
N LEU A 410 -4.14 3.64 -7.62
CA LEU A 410 -4.87 4.22 -6.49
C LEU A 410 -5.50 5.55 -6.92
N ASP A 411 -6.66 5.89 -6.36
CA ASP A 411 -7.35 7.16 -6.59
C ASP A 411 -6.74 8.38 -5.87
N ILE A 412 -5.44 8.33 -5.59
CA ILE A 412 -4.65 9.43 -5.04
C ILE A 412 -4.23 10.44 -6.12
N MET A 413 -3.66 11.57 -5.71
CA MET A 413 -3.24 12.64 -6.61
C MET A 413 -4.40 13.06 -7.55
N GLN A 414 -4.13 13.34 -8.83
CA GLN A 414 -5.18 13.61 -9.81
C GLN A 414 -5.66 12.35 -10.55
N ASN A 415 -5.39 11.15 -10.02
CA ASN A 415 -5.64 9.92 -10.78
C ASN A 415 -7.11 9.73 -11.14
N GLN A 416 -8.02 10.21 -10.29
CA GLN A 416 -9.46 10.11 -10.51
C GLN A 416 -9.92 10.71 -11.85
N SER A 417 -9.20 11.71 -12.37
CA SER A 417 -9.54 12.42 -13.61
C SER A 417 -9.56 11.54 -14.86
N PHE A 418 -8.76 10.47 -14.92
CA PHE A 418 -8.64 9.63 -16.12
C PHE A 418 -9.26 8.22 -15.98
N LEU A 419 -9.66 7.80 -14.76
CA LEU A 419 -10.03 6.40 -14.50
C LEU A 419 -11.18 5.91 -15.38
N GLN A 420 -12.25 6.69 -15.47
CA GLN A 420 -13.42 6.31 -16.27
C GLN A 420 -13.14 6.34 -17.77
N GLU A 421 -12.50 7.42 -18.24
CA GLU A 421 -12.11 7.61 -19.65
C GLU A 421 -11.25 6.45 -20.14
N LEU A 422 -10.25 6.08 -19.35
CA LEU A 422 -9.33 5.01 -19.67
C LEU A 422 -9.86 3.63 -19.27
N LYS A 423 -11.13 3.49 -18.90
CA LYS A 423 -11.81 2.21 -18.61
C LYS A 423 -11.19 1.41 -17.45
N PHE A 424 -10.62 2.11 -16.48
CA PHE A 424 -10.33 1.49 -15.19
C PHE A 424 -11.64 1.11 -14.52
N LYS A 425 -11.61 -0.02 -13.80
CA LYS A 425 -12.73 -0.47 -13.00
C LYS A 425 -12.39 -0.38 -11.53
N LEU A 426 -13.40 -0.06 -10.73
CA LEU A 426 -13.30 -0.17 -9.29
C LEU A 426 -12.81 -1.56 -8.93
N GLY A 427 -11.72 -1.56 -8.19
CA GLY A 427 -11.35 -2.67 -7.36
C GLY A 427 -12.19 -2.65 -6.09
N ASP A 428 -11.61 -3.26 -5.10
CA ASP A 428 -12.33 -4.07 -4.12
C ASP A 428 -11.45 -4.08 -2.85
N GLY A 429 -10.13 -4.14 -3.06
CA GLY A 429 -9.14 -3.60 -2.12
C GLY A 429 -9.19 -2.08 -1.90
N HIS A 430 -9.10 -1.72 -0.64
CA HIS A 430 -8.84 -0.36 -0.17
C HIS A 430 -7.43 -0.30 0.44
N LEU A 431 -6.79 0.86 0.39
CA LEU A 431 -5.53 1.12 1.05
C LEU A 431 -5.71 2.30 2.01
N GLN A 432 -5.45 2.05 3.28
CA GLN A 432 -5.58 3.03 4.35
C GLN A 432 -4.21 3.62 4.63
N TYR A 433 -4.07 4.94 4.64
CA TYR A 433 -2.85 5.65 5.01
C TYR A 433 -2.90 6.05 6.48
N TYR A 434 -1.76 5.98 7.17
CA TYR A 434 -1.64 6.30 8.59
C TYR A 434 -0.36 7.09 8.86
N LEU A 435 -0.45 7.97 9.86
CA LEU A 435 0.71 8.61 10.49
C LEU A 435 0.87 8.07 11.91
N TYR A 436 2.11 7.79 12.29
CA TYR A 436 2.51 7.51 13.66
C TYR A 436 3.06 8.78 14.30
N ASN A 437 2.56 9.11 15.49
CA ASN A 437 2.98 10.24 16.30
C ASN A 437 2.86 11.61 15.59
N TYR A 438 1.84 11.77 14.76
CA TYR A 438 1.50 13.03 14.14
C TYR A 438 0.00 13.09 13.87
N ARG A 439 -0.62 14.24 14.14
CA ARG A 439 -2.02 14.54 13.84
C ARG A 439 -2.08 15.71 12.89
N LEU A 440 -2.91 15.57 11.85
CA LEU A 440 -3.26 16.66 10.93
C LEU A 440 -4.54 17.34 11.41
N LYS A 441 -4.64 18.65 11.19
CA LYS A 441 -5.79 19.44 11.63
C LYS A 441 -7.03 19.19 10.78
N GLU A 442 -6.83 19.06 9.47
CA GLU A 442 -7.91 18.94 8.50
C GLU A 442 -8.03 17.50 7.96
N PRO A 443 -9.26 17.01 7.73
CA PRO A 443 -9.46 15.72 7.09
C PRO A 443 -8.96 15.78 5.64
N LEU A 444 -8.28 14.71 5.20
CA LEU A 444 -7.77 14.62 3.84
C LEU A 444 -8.68 13.81 2.93
N SER A 445 -8.71 14.21 1.67
CA SER A 445 -9.21 13.39 0.56
C SER A 445 -8.05 12.62 -0.10
N PRO A 446 -8.33 11.54 -0.85
CA PRO A 446 -7.27 10.83 -1.60
C PRO A 446 -6.46 11.75 -2.52
N GLY A 447 -7.11 12.77 -3.09
CA GLY A 447 -6.46 13.76 -3.97
C GLY A 447 -5.43 14.63 -3.28
N ASP A 448 -5.45 14.71 -1.95
CA ASP A 448 -4.48 15.46 -1.14
C ASP A 448 -3.19 14.65 -0.86
N LEU A 449 -3.16 13.37 -1.24
CA LEU A 449 -1.96 12.54 -1.14
C LEU A 449 -1.14 12.57 -2.43
N GLY A 450 0.14 12.91 -2.27
CA GLY A 450 1.19 12.80 -3.28
C GLY A 450 2.23 11.73 -2.96
N VAL A 451 1.88 10.73 -2.16
CA VAL A 451 2.80 9.68 -1.70
C VAL A 451 2.29 8.29 -2.10
N ILE A 452 3.21 7.42 -2.54
CA ILE A 452 2.95 6.01 -2.85
C ILE A 452 3.92 5.15 -2.06
N LEU A 453 3.37 4.17 -1.33
CA LEU A 453 4.13 3.16 -0.60
C LEU A 453 4.08 1.84 -1.39
N LEU A 454 5.22 1.13 -1.44
CA LEU A 454 5.49 0.03 -2.38
C LEU A 454 4.88 -1.34 -2.02
#